data_AF-A0A2S9FM42-F1
#
_entry.id   AF-A0A2S9FM42-F1
#
_cell.length_a   1.000
_cell.length_b   1.000
_cell.length_c   1.000
_cell.angle_alpha   90.00
_cell.angle_beta   90.00
_cell.angle_gamma   90.00
#
_symmetry.space_group_name_H-M   'P 1'
#
loop_
_entity.id
_entity.type
_entity.pdbx_description
1 polymer ?
#
loop_
_entity_poly.entity_id
_entity_poly.type
_entity_poly.pdbx_seq_one_letter_code
_entity_poly.pdbx_strand_id
1 'polypeptide(L)' 'LHTLRRRIGDTNFFALLQDWTGRHRHSSVVTDDFLDLAARYADDSLRPLWAAWLYAPEVPRLDSWS' A
#
# COMPACT_ATOMS: atom_id res chain seq x y z
N LEU A 1 0.20 -4.48 3.62
CA LEU A 1 1.34 -3.94 2.84
C LEU A 1 2.11 -4.99 2.02
N HIS A 2 2.25 -6.26 2.46
CA HIS A 2 2.99 -7.26 1.68
C HIS A 2 2.46 -7.45 0.24
N THR A 3 1.14 -7.43 0.04
CA THR A 3 0.53 -7.49 -1.29
C THR A 3 0.87 -6.28 -2.16
N LEU A 4 0.94 -5.08 -1.57
CA LEU A 4 1.41 -3.88 -2.27
C LEU A 4 2.87 -4.03 -2.69
N ARG A 5 3.74 -4.49 -1.78
CA ARG A 5 5.16 -4.77 -2.08
C ARG A 5 5.32 -5.75 -3.24
N ARG A 6 4.51 -6.82 -3.29
CA ARG A 6 4.51 -7.76 -4.43
C ARG A 6 4.02 -7.12 -5.74
N ARG A 7 3.16 -6.09 -5.68
CA ARG A 7 2.58 -5.45 -6.87
C ARG A 7 3.47 -4.37 -7.47
N ILE A 8 4.04 -3.49 -6.64
CA ILE A 8 4.88 -2.37 -7.10
C ILE A 8 6.38 -2.69 -7.06
N GLY A 9 6.76 -3.82 -6.47
CA GLY A 9 8.15 -4.23 -6.29
C GLY A 9 8.81 -3.57 -5.09
N ASP A 10 9.89 -4.18 -4.61
CA ASP A 10 10.64 -3.74 -3.43
C ASP A 10 11.15 -2.31 -3.52
N THR A 11 11.79 -1.94 -4.64
CA THR A 11 12.39 -0.61 -4.82
C THR A 11 11.35 0.50 -4.69
N ASN A 12 10.24 0.37 -5.42
CA ASN A 12 9.16 1.37 -5.37
C ASN A 12 8.46 1.36 -4.01
N PHE A 13 8.33 0.19 -3.38
CA PHE A 13 7.75 0.09 -2.05
C PHE A 13 8.58 0.81 -0.98
N PHE A 14 9.90 0.69 -1.00
CA PHE A 14 10.76 1.42 -0.05
C PHE A 14 10.83 2.91 -0.35
N ALA A 15 10.84 3.31 -1.63
CA ALA A 15 10.75 4.72 -2.02
C ALA A 15 9.44 5.37 -1.55
N LEU A 16 8.31 4.67 -1.72
CA LEU A 16 7.00 5.08 -1.20
C LEU A 16 7.04 5.31 0.32
N LEU A 17 7.60 4.37 1.09
CA LEU A 17 7.69 4.49 2.55
C LEU A 17 8.58 5.65 2.99
N GLN A 18 9.69 5.91 2.30
CA GLN A 18 10.54 7.07 2.57
C GLN A 18 9.81 8.39 2.31
N ASP A 19 9.11 8.52 1.17
CA ASP A 19 8.37 9.75 0.84
C ASP A 19 7.20 9.98 1.81
N TRP A 20 6.46 8.92 2.16
CA TRP A 20 5.38 8.99 3.13
C TRP A 20 5.87 9.38 4.53
N THR A 21 6.95 8.77 5.03
CA THR A 21 7.51 9.12 6.35
C THR A 21 8.13 10.52 6.38
N GLY A 22 8.74 10.97 5.28
CA GLY A 22 9.24 12.33 5.14
C GLY A 22 8.13 13.39 5.17
N ARG A 23 6.99 13.09 4.52
CA ARG A 23 5.87 14.03 4.38
C ARG A 23 4.95 14.09 5.61
N HIS A 24 4.80 12.99 6.35
CA HIS A 24 3.80 12.87 7.42
C HIS A 24 4.38 12.79 8.84
N ARG A 25 5.59 13.31 9.07
CA ARG A 25 6.22 13.35 10.41
C ARG A 25 5.36 14.01 11.51
N HIS A 26 4.30 14.76 11.16
CA HIS A 26 3.48 15.54 12.09
C HIS A 26 1.95 15.60 11.80
N SER A 27 1.30 14.66 11.07
CA SER A 27 -0.15 14.78 10.75
C SER A 27 -0.96 13.47 10.83
N SER A 28 -2.29 13.60 11.02
CA SER A 28 -3.25 12.54 11.42
C SER A 28 -4.12 11.96 10.29
N VAL A 29 -4.07 12.52 9.07
CA VAL A 29 -4.90 12.05 7.94
C VAL A 29 -4.11 11.05 7.10
N VAL A 30 -3.93 9.85 7.65
CA VAL A 30 -2.82 8.96 7.24
C VAL A 30 -3.16 8.02 6.09
N THR A 31 -4.42 7.60 5.98
CA THR A 31 -4.79 6.50 5.07
C THR A 31 -5.03 6.99 3.64
N ASP A 32 -5.85 8.01 3.42
CA ASP A 32 -6.19 8.48 2.07
C ASP A 32 -4.96 9.04 1.35
N ASP A 33 -4.14 9.83 2.07
CA ASP A 33 -2.86 10.36 1.58
C ASP A 33 -1.89 9.24 1.19
N PHE A 34 -1.85 8.15 1.95
CA PHE A 34 -1.02 6.99 1.61
C PHE A 34 -1.52 6.28 0.35
N LEU A 35 -2.83 6.15 0.16
CA LEU A 35 -3.43 5.51 -1.02
C LEU A 35 -3.15 6.32 -2.29
N ASP A 36 -3.32 7.64 -2.23
CA ASP A 36 -3.01 8.55 -3.32
C ASP A 36 -1.51 8.56 -3.64
N LEU A 37 -0.65 8.51 -2.61
CA LEU A 37 0.78 8.44 -2.82
C LEU A 37 1.18 7.12 -3.49
N ALA A 38 0.64 6.00 -3.02
CA ALA A 38 0.91 4.68 -3.57
C ALA A 38 0.51 4.55 -5.05
N ALA A 39 -0.55 5.23 -5.48
CA ALA A 39 -0.96 5.25 -6.87
C ALA A 39 0.11 5.85 -7.82
N ARG A 40 1.00 6.72 -7.31
CA ARG A 40 2.10 7.30 -8.12
C ARG A 40 3.23 6.32 -8.39
N TYR A 41 3.29 5.21 -7.65
CA TYR A 41 4.32 4.19 -7.74
C TYR A 41 3.82 2.90 -8.42
N ALA A 42 2.56 2.89 -8.88
CA ALA A 42 1.94 1.75 -9.54
C ALA A 42 1.58 2.10 -10.98
N ASP A 43 1.88 1.19 -11.90
CA ASP A 43 1.48 1.29 -13.30
C ASP A 43 -0.01 0.99 -13.50
N ASP A 44 -0.53 0.04 -12.69
CA ASP A 44 -1.93 -0.36 -12.67
C ASP A 44 -2.72 0.32 -11.53
N SER A 45 -4.03 0.45 -11.74
CA SER A 45 -4.94 0.92 -10.69
C SER A 45 -4.89 0.01 -9.45
N LEU A 46 -4.56 0.61 -8.29
CA LEU A 46 -4.56 -0.09 -6.99
C LEU A 46 -5.97 -0.17 -6.35
N ARG A 47 -7.00 0.39 -6.98
CA ARG A 47 -8.38 0.36 -6.45
C ARG A 47 -8.89 -1.06 -6.10
N PRO A 48 -8.67 -2.10 -6.93
CA PRO A 48 -9.09 -3.46 -6.59
C PRO A 48 -8.35 -4.03 -5.37
N LEU A 49 -7.06 -3.67 -5.23
CA LEU A 49 -6.25 -4.06 -4.08
C LEU A 49 -6.78 -3.41 -2.79
N TRP A 50 -7.13 -2.13 -2.85
CA TRP A 50 -7.69 -1.40 -1.72
C TRP A 50 -9.08 -1.91 -1.32
N ALA A 51 -9.95 -2.19 -2.30
CA ALA A 51 -11.23 -2.83 -2.04
C ALA A 51 -11.08 -4.16 -1.28
N ALA A 52 -10.13 -4.99 -1.70
CA ALA A 52 -9.86 -6.28 -1.07
C ALA A 52 -9.16 -6.20 0.29
N TRP A 53 -8.40 -5.13 0.57
CA TRP A 53 -7.54 -5.06 1.76
C TRP A 53 -8.01 -4.09 2.84
N LEU A 54 -8.69 -3.00 2.48
CA LEU A 54 -9.20 -1.99 3.42
C LEU A 54 -10.68 -2.17 3.77
N TYR A 55 -11.47 -2.72 2.85
CA TYR A 55 -12.93 -2.79 2.99
C TYR A 55 -13.47 -4.22 3.10
N ALA A 56 -12.61 -5.23 3.01
CA ALA A 56 -12.99 -6.61 3.28
C ALA A 56 -12.96 -6.87 4.81
N PRO A 57 -14.03 -7.42 5.40
CA PRO A 57 -14.08 -7.74 6.83
C PRO A 57 -13.15 -8.89 7.24
N GLU A 58 -12.60 -9.63 6.28
CA GLU A 58 -11.73 -10.79 6.53
C GLU A 58 -10.38 -10.58 5.84
N VAL A 59 -9.30 -10.60 6.62
CA VAL A 59 -7.92 -10.59 6.11
C VAL A 59 -7.73 -11.87 5.29
N PRO A 60 -7.37 -11.79 3.99
CA PRO A 60 -7.11 -13.00 3.21
C PRO A 60 -5.98 -13.78 3.87
N ARG A 61 -6.24 -15.04 4.24
CA ARG A 61 -5.22 -15.94 4.79
C ARG A 61 -4.07 -16.00 3.79
N LEU A 62 -2.87 -15.67 4.25
CA LEU A 62 -1.65 -15.93 3.48
C LEU A 62 -1.45 -17.43 3.51
N ASP A 63 -1.71 -18.09 2.39
CA ASP A 63 -1.43 -19.50 2.20
C ASP A 63 0.07 -19.70 2.46
N SER A 64 0.40 -20.31 3.59
CA SER A 64 1.73 -20.78 3.91
C SER A 64 2.09 -21.84 2.88
N TRP A 65 2.96 -21.48 1.93
CA TRP A 65 3.43 -22.38 0.88
C TRP A 65 4.17 -23.55 1.53
N SER A 66 3.61 -24.76 1.37
CA SER A 66 4.33 -26.04 1.41
C SER A 66 4.44 -26.59 0.00
#